data_AF-A0A354IV41-F1
#
_entry.id   AF-A0A354IV41-F1
#
_cell.length_a   1.000
_cell.length_b   1.000
_cell.length_c   1.000
_cell.angle_alpha   90.00
_cell.angle_beta   90.00
_cell.angle_gamma   90.00
#
_symmetry.space_group_name_H-M   'P 1'
#
loop_
_entity.id
_entity.type
_entity.pdbx_description
1 polymer ?
#
loop_
_entity_poly.entity_id
_entity_poly.type
_entity_poly.pdbx_seq_one_letter_code
_entity_poly.pdbx_strand_id
1 'polypeptide(L)'
;MDAGIHSSAIVDDGATLGPGTRVWHFAHVCAGARVGAGCSLGQNVFVANDVVIGDRVKIQNNVSVYDAVTLEDDVFCGPSMVFTNVHNPR
;
A
#
# COMPACT_ATOMS: atom_id res chain seq x y z
N MET A 1 -7.30 -5.04 16.91
CA MET A 1 -7.73 -5.91 15.80
C MET A 1 -6.56 -6.01 14.85
N ASP A 2 -6.17 -7.21 14.45
CA ASP A 2 -5.07 -7.42 13.52
C ASP A 2 -5.43 -6.91 12.12
N ALA A 3 -4.46 -6.88 11.20
CA ALA A 3 -4.71 -6.52 9.82
C ALA A 3 -5.64 -7.55 9.15
N GLY A 4 -6.61 -7.06 8.36
CA GLY A 4 -7.50 -7.90 7.57
C GLY A 4 -6.97 -8.06 6.15
N ILE A 5 -6.56 -9.27 5.78
CA ILE A 5 -6.00 -9.58 4.47
C ILE A 5 -6.99 -10.45 3.70
N HIS A 6 -7.45 -9.98 2.53
CA HIS A 6 -8.30 -10.78 1.66
C HIS A 6 -7.55 -12.02 1.16
N SER A 7 -8.23 -13.16 1.00
CA SER A 7 -7.60 -14.43 0.61
C SER A 7 -6.94 -14.42 -0.78
N SER A 8 -7.31 -13.46 -1.63
CA SER A 8 -6.70 -13.24 -2.94
C SER A 8 -5.60 -12.17 -2.96
N ALA A 9 -5.34 -11.50 -1.84
CA ALA A 9 -4.21 -10.59 -1.71
C ALA A 9 -2.94 -11.39 -1.41
N ILE A 10 -1.80 -10.87 -1.87
CA ILE A 10 -0.48 -11.42 -1.58
C ILE A 10 0.24 -10.41 -0.69
N VAL A 11 0.65 -10.85 0.49
CA VAL A 11 1.50 -10.06 1.40
C VAL A 11 2.74 -10.90 1.62
N ASP A 12 3.88 -10.42 1.12
CA ASP A 12 5.13 -11.15 1.21
C ASP A 12 5.62 -11.19 2.67
N ASP A 13 6.30 -12.27 3.03
CA ASP A 13 6.89 -12.41 4.38
C ASP A 13 7.92 -11.30 4.64
N GLY A 14 7.77 -10.59 5.76
CA GLY A 14 8.54 -9.39 6.11
C GLY A 14 7.76 -8.09 6.05
N ALA A 15 6.67 -8.01 5.27
CA ALA A 15 5.87 -6.80 5.20
C ALA A 15 5.23 -6.47 6.55
N THR A 16 5.22 -5.19 6.92
CA THR A 16 4.66 -4.74 8.19
C THR A 16 3.34 -4.02 7.95
N LEU A 17 2.27 -4.53 8.57
CA LEU A 17 0.93 -3.97 8.50
C LEU A 17 0.43 -3.62 9.90
N GLY A 18 0.10 -2.35 10.11
CA GLY A 18 -0.46 -1.89 11.37
C GLY A 18 -1.86 -2.47 11.66
N PRO A 19 -2.28 -2.49 12.93
CA PRO A 19 -3.58 -3.04 13.33
C PRO A 19 -4.74 -2.33 12.62
N GLY A 20 -5.78 -3.09 12.26
CA GLY A 20 -6.97 -2.57 11.58
C GLY A 20 -6.76 -2.18 10.11
N THR A 21 -5.55 -2.33 9.57
CA THR A 21 -5.30 -2.14 8.13
C THR A 21 -5.99 -3.24 7.33
N ARG A 22 -6.60 -2.86 6.21
CA ARG A 22 -7.33 -3.77 5.31
C ARG A 22 -6.67 -3.83 3.94
N VAL A 23 -6.35 -5.04 3.50
CA VAL A 23 -5.78 -5.34 2.18
C VAL A 23 -6.84 -6.08 1.36
N TRP A 24 -7.35 -5.41 0.32
CA TRP A 24 -8.44 -5.92 -0.52
C TRP A 24 -7.93 -6.81 -1.66
N HIS A 25 -8.87 -7.31 -2.46
CA HIS A 25 -8.66 -8.30 -3.52
C HIS A 25 -7.47 -7.99 -4.43
N PHE A 26 -6.62 -8.99 -4.67
CA PHE A 26 -5.52 -8.92 -5.64
C PHE A 26 -4.51 -7.78 -5.40
N ALA A 27 -4.50 -7.20 -4.21
CA ALA A 27 -3.42 -6.31 -3.82
C ALA A 27 -2.14 -7.13 -3.55
N HIS A 28 -0.98 -6.56 -3.85
CA HIS A 28 0.32 -7.15 -3.55
C HIS A 28 1.15 -6.17 -2.73
N VAL A 29 1.54 -6.58 -1.53
CA VAL A 29 2.41 -5.83 -0.62
C VAL A 29 3.75 -6.56 -0.49
N CYS A 30 4.82 -5.93 -0.96
CA CYS A 30 6.17 -6.50 -0.94
C CYS A 30 6.77 -6.51 0.47
N ALA A 31 7.75 -7.40 0.69
CA ALA A 31 8.34 -7.69 1.99
C ALA A 31 8.94 -6.48 2.72
N GLY A 32 9.44 -5.47 2.01
CA GLY A 32 10.00 -4.27 2.63
C GLY A 32 8.97 -3.24 3.08
N ALA A 33 7.71 -3.36 2.65
CA ALA A 33 6.71 -2.33 2.84
C ALA A 33 6.38 -2.10 4.33
N ARG A 34 6.23 -0.82 4.69
CA ARG A 34 5.82 -0.39 6.04
C ARG A 34 4.51 0.38 5.97
N VAL A 35 3.43 -0.26 6.42
CA VAL A 35 2.07 0.31 6.38
C VAL A 35 1.56 0.50 7.81
N GLY A 36 1.15 1.72 8.12
CA GLY A 36 0.58 2.11 9.41
C GLY A 36 -0.76 1.43 9.73
N ALA A 37 -1.38 1.88 10.81
CA ALA A 37 -2.63 1.37 11.35
C ALA A 37 -3.86 1.97 10.65
N GLY A 38 -4.93 1.19 10.55
CA GLY A 38 -6.22 1.65 10.02
C GLY A 38 -6.20 2.05 8.54
N CYS A 39 -5.22 1.60 7.76
CA CYS A 39 -5.14 1.88 6.33
C CYS A 39 -6.11 1.01 5.52
N SER A 40 -6.40 1.43 4.29
CA SER A 40 -7.22 0.65 3.34
C SER A 40 -6.53 0.62 1.99
N LEU A 41 -6.08 -0.57 1.56
CA LEU A 41 -5.44 -0.81 0.27
C LEU A 41 -6.43 -1.50 -0.67
N GLY A 42 -6.98 -0.74 -1.61
CA GLY A 42 -8.01 -1.16 -2.57
C GLY A 42 -7.63 -2.35 -3.46
N GLN A 43 -8.57 -2.75 -4.32
CA GLN A 43 -8.33 -3.84 -5.27
C GLN A 43 -7.16 -3.51 -6.19
N ASN A 44 -6.28 -4.50 -6.44
CA ASN A 44 -5.15 -4.36 -7.36
C ASN A 44 -4.20 -3.20 -6.98
N VAL A 45 -4.11 -2.87 -5.69
CA VAL A 45 -3.07 -1.98 -5.18
C VAL A 45 -1.74 -2.71 -5.12
N PHE A 46 -0.69 -2.06 -5.58
CA PHE A 46 0.69 -2.56 -5.48
C PHE A 46 1.48 -1.67 -4.51
N VAL A 47 2.22 -2.29 -3.58
CA VAL A 47 3.10 -1.59 -2.65
C VAL A 47 4.50 -2.21 -2.73
N ALA A 48 5.47 -1.42 -3.17
CA ALA A 48 6.85 -1.86 -3.36
C ALA A 48 7.63 -1.99 -2.04
N ASN A 49 8.91 -2.37 -2.13
CA ASN A 49 9.73 -2.69 -0.95
C ASN A 49 10.15 -1.43 -0.18
N ASP A 50 10.57 -0.37 -0.87
CA ASP A 50 11.00 0.87 -0.24
C ASP A 50 9.82 1.86 -0.17
N VAL A 51 8.80 1.50 0.62
CA VAL A 51 7.60 2.32 0.81
C VAL A 51 7.30 2.51 2.28
N VAL A 52 6.92 3.74 2.64
CA VAL A 52 6.39 4.10 3.96
C VAL A 52 5.01 4.70 3.79
N ILE A 53 4.01 4.08 4.43
CA ILE A 53 2.63 4.56 4.48
C ILE A 53 2.29 4.78 5.95
N GLY A 54 1.90 6.00 6.30
CA GLY A 54 1.46 6.40 7.64
C GLY A 54 0.13 5.77 8.06
N ASP A 55 -0.47 6.32 9.09
CA ASP A 55 -1.74 5.83 9.63
C ASP A 55 -2.96 6.37 8.89
N ARG A 56 -4.05 5.61 8.86
CA ARG A 56 -5.37 6.01 8.33
C ARG A 56 -5.35 6.40 6.84
N VAL A 57 -4.31 6.01 6.12
CA VAL A 57 -4.17 6.26 4.67
C VAL A 57 -5.18 5.42 3.89
N LYS A 58 -5.81 6.05 2.90
CA LYS A 58 -6.80 5.42 2.03
C LYS A 58 -6.28 5.39 0.60
N ILE A 59 -5.96 4.21 0.12
CA ILE A 59 -5.49 3.96 -1.24
C ILE A 59 -6.60 3.24 -2.01
N GLN A 60 -7.17 3.92 -2.99
CA GLN A 60 -8.23 3.37 -3.83
C GLN A 60 -7.68 2.39 -4.87
N ASN A 61 -8.57 1.73 -5.60
CA ASN A 61 -8.23 0.65 -6.52
C ASN A 61 -7.23 1.10 -7.60
N ASN A 62 -6.40 0.15 -8.05
CA ASN A 62 -5.42 0.29 -9.14
C ASN A 62 -4.34 1.35 -8.93
N VAL A 63 -3.98 1.65 -7.67
CA VAL A 63 -2.87 2.55 -7.37
C VAL A 63 -1.61 1.73 -7.11
N SER A 64 -0.54 2.07 -7.81
CA SER A 64 0.79 1.51 -7.57
C SER A 64 1.64 2.49 -6.77
N VAL A 65 2.02 2.11 -5.56
CA VAL A 65 2.93 2.85 -4.69
C VAL A 65 4.33 2.26 -4.89
N TYR A 66 5.09 2.88 -5.80
CA TYR A 66 6.43 2.41 -6.17
C TYR A 66 7.49 2.76 -5.11
N ASP A 67 8.66 2.15 -5.23
CA ASP A 67 9.81 2.41 -4.36
C ASP A 67 10.11 3.91 -4.27
N ALA A 68 10.58 4.34 -3.10
CA ALA A 68 10.86 5.70 -2.66
C ALA A 68 9.62 6.60 -2.45
N VAL A 69 8.39 6.07 -2.56
CA VAL A 69 7.19 6.82 -2.19
C VAL A 69 6.95 6.77 -0.67
N THR A 70 6.72 7.94 -0.08
CA THR A 70 6.28 8.10 1.31
C THR A 70 4.91 8.78 1.32
N LEU A 71 3.93 8.17 2.00
CA LEU A 71 2.62 8.76 2.26
C LEU A 71 2.50 8.99 3.76
N GLU A 72 2.24 10.24 4.16
CA GLU A 72 2.00 10.59 5.56
C GLU A 72 0.59 10.18 6.01
N ASP A 73 0.32 10.40 7.30
CA ASP A 73 -0.97 10.12 7.93
C ASP A 73 -2.15 10.79 7.17
N ASP A 74 -3.29 10.10 7.16
CA ASP A 74 -4.57 10.60 6.63
C ASP A 74 -4.58 10.95 5.13
N VAL A 75 -3.51 10.62 4.38
CA VAL A 75 -3.44 10.78 2.93
C VAL A 75 -4.54 9.98 2.21
N PHE A 76 -5.07 10.57 1.14
CA PHE A 76 -6.04 9.94 0.25
C PHE A 76 -5.49 9.84 -1.17
N CYS A 77 -5.25 8.62 -1.65
CA CYS A 77 -4.94 8.34 -3.05
C CYS A 77 -6.23 7.93 -3.76
N GLY A 78 -6.72 8.81 -4.65
CA GLY A 78 -7.94 8.58 -5.43
C GLY A 78 -7.83 7.39 -6.40
N PRO A 79 -8.95 6.92 -6.97
CA PRO A 79 -8.97 5.75 -7.84
C PRO A 79 -8.03 5.91 -9.04
N SER A 80 -7.17 4.93 -9.26
CA SER A 80 -6.25 4.86 -10.40
C SER A 80 -5.28 6.06 -10.54
N MET A 81 -5.01 6.82 -9.46
CA MET A 81 -3.92 7.79 -9.49
C MET A 81 -2.57 7.07 -9.61
N VAL A 82 -1.58 7.73 -10.21
CA VAL A 82 -0.31 7.09 -10.59
C VAL A 82 0.86 7.82 -9.94
N PHE A 83 1.65 7.09 -9.14
CA PHE A 83 2.98 7.51 -8.72
C PHE A 83 4.03 7.11 -9.75
N THR A 84 5.17 7.80 -9.73
CA THR A 84 6.38 7.44 -10.47
C THR A 84 7.59 7.65 -9.58
N ASN A 85 8.70 6.96 -9.87
CA ASN A 85 9.94 7.08 -9.09
C ASN A 85 11.19 7.27 -9.96
N VAL A 86 11.05 7.28 -11.29
CA VAL A 86 12.14 7.61 -12.22
C VAL A 86 11.95 9.03 -12.71
N HIS A 87 12.90 9.91 -12.36
CA HIS A 87 12.85 11.32 -12.78
C HIS A 87 13.07 11.50 -14.29
N ASN A 88 13.94 10.69 -14.91
CA ASN A 88 14.24 10.79 -16.33
C ASN A 88 14.16 9.40 -17.00
N PRO A 89 12.97 8.99 -17.47
CA PRO A 89 12.80 7.73 -18.20
C PRO A 89 13.58 7.78 -19.52
N ARG A 90 14.32 6.71 -19.83
CA ARG A 90 15.02 6.53 -21.11
C ARG A 90 14.29 5.54 -21.99
#